data_AF-A0A661SVE0-F1
#
_entry.id   AF-A0A661SVE0-F1
#
_cell.length_a   1.000
_cell.length_b   1.000
_cell.length_c   1.000
_cell.angle_alpha   90.00
_cell.angle_beta   90.00
_cell.angle_gamma   90.00
#
_symmetry.space_group_name_H-M   'P 1'
#
loop_
_entity.id
_entity.type
_entity.pdbx_description
1 polymer ?
#
loop_
_entity_poly.entity_id
_entity_poly.type
_entity_poly.pdbx_seq_one_letter_code
_entity_poly.pdbx_strand_id
1 'polypeptide(L)'
;MKKFIVTLVMATLLLPGNVLAAEKIKLAALGDFPPFQYREKSQMTGIDVDMAREVCKRLGIEPEFKVVPWKRALKIAKKGDVTGILTALHK
;
A
#
# COMPACT_ATOMS: atom_id res chain seq x y z
N MET A 1 9.35 -0.19 -48.10
CA MET A 1 8.23 0.51 -47.44
C MET A 1 7.43 -0.39 -46.48
N LYS A 2 6.94 -1.58 -46.91
CA LYS A 2 6.25 -2.54 -46.00
C LYS A 2 7.06 -2.96 -44.76
N LYS A 3 8.38 -3.13 -44.89
CA LYS A 3 9.28 -3.52 -43.78
C LYS A 3 9.31 -2.47 -42.66
N PHE A 4 9.27 -1.18 -43.01
CA PHE A 4 9.24 -0.09 -42.02
C PHE A 4 7.91 -0.02 -41.26
N ILE A 5 6.80 -0.31 -41.94
CA ILE A 5 5.47 -0.36 -41.31
C ILE A 5 5.40 -1.53 -40.32
N VAL A 6 5.93 -2.70 -40.68
CA VAL A 6 5.96 -3.87 -39.79
C VAL A 6 6.83 -3.61 -38.56
N THR A 7 8.00 -2.97 -38.71
CA THR A 7 8.85 -2.61 -37.57
C THR A 7 8.18 -1.58 -36.64
N LEU A 8 7.43 -0.63 -37.18
CA LEU A 8 6.73 0.39 -36.39
C LEU A 8 5.55 -0.19 -35.58
N VAL A 9 4.83 -1.15 -36.15
CA VAL A 9 3.74 -1.88 -35.46
C VAL A 9 4.29 -2.81 -34.38
N MET A 10 5.43 -3.47 -34.63
CA MET A 10 6.08 -4.34 -33.64
C MET A 10 6.62 -3.54 -32.44
N ALA A 11 7.12 -2.32 -32.69
CA ALA A 11 7.63 -1.42 -31.65
C ALA A 11 6.52 -0.84 -30.75
N THR A 12 5.31 -0.65 -31.30
CA THR A 12 4.15 -0.18 -30.53
C THR A 12 3.49 -1.30 -29.73
N LEU A 13 3.59 -2.56 -30.19
CA LEU A 13 3.10 -3.73 -29.44
C LEU A 13 3.99 -4.13 -28.25
N LEU A 14 5.24 -3.64 -28.22
CA LEU A 14 6.21 -3.84 -27.13
C LEU A 14 6.13 -2.77 -26.04
N LEU A 15 5.25 -1.77 -26.17
CA LEU A 15 4.92 -0.92 -25.04
C LEU A 15 4.23 -1.81 -24.01
N PRO A 16 4.80 -2.00 -22.80
CA PRO A 16 4.12 -2.74 -21.74
C PRO A 16 2.81 -2.01 -21.45
N GLY A 17 1.73 -2.50 -22.06
CA GLY A 17 0.40 -1.94 -21.89
C GLY A 17 0.10 -1.97 -20.42
N ASN A 18 -0.04 -0.78 -19.84
CA ASN A 18 -0.38 -0.48 -18.45
C ASN A 18 -0.71 -1.75 -17.67
N VAL A 19 0.34 -2.42 -17.19
CA VAL A 19 0.18 -3.41 -16.14
C VAL A 19 -0.48 -2.59 -15.05
N LEU A 20 -1.74 -2.89 -14.76
CA LEU A 20 -2.47 -2.34 -13.63
C LEU A 20 -1.66 -2.76 -12.41
N ALA A 21 -0.64 -1.97 -12.08
CA ALA A 21 0.19 -2.17 -10.92
C ALA A 21 -0.81 -2.14 -9.77
N ALA A 22 -0.99 -3.28 -9.11
CA ALA A 22 -1.92 -3.42 -8.00
C ALA A 22 -1.78 -2.18 -7.12
N GLU A 23 -2.87 -1.43 -6.98
CA GLU A 23 -2.82 -0.14 -6.31
C GLU A 23 -2.36 -0.42 -4.87
N LYS A 24 -1.17 0.06 -4.52
CA LYS A 24 -0.61 -0.15 -3.18
C LYS A 24 -1.07 0.99 -2.29
N ILE A 25 -1.86 0.71 -1.25
CA ILE A 25 -2.26 1.73 -0.29
C ILE A 25 -1.30 1.77 0.88
N LYS A 26 -0.92 2.96 1.32
CA LYS A 26 -0.02 3.16 2.45
C LYS A 26 -0.84 3.48 3.69
N LEU A 27 -0.70 2.66 4.72
CA LEU A 27 -1.36 2.82 6.01
C LEU A 27 -0.32 3.08 7.09
N ALA A 28 -0.53 4.11 7.90
CA ALA A 28 0.33 4.40 9.04
C ALA A 28 -0.10 3.57 10.25
N ALA A 29 0.81 2.74 10.78
CA ALA A 29 0.64 1.99 12.01
C ALA A 29 1.35 2.71 13.18
N LEU A 30 0.78 2.67 14.38
CA LEU A 30 1.29 3.36 15.56
C LEU A 30 2.07 2.45 16.50
N GLY A 31 3.38 2.36 16.27
CA GLY A 31 4.28 1.60 17.13
C GLY A 31 3.86 0.13 17.32
N ASP A 32 4.41 -0.52 18.35
CA ASP A 32 3.97 -1.84 18.79
C ASP A 32 3.01 -1.67 19.98
N PHE A 33 1.75 -2.02 19.74
CA PHE A 33 0.66 -2.00 20.71
C PHE A 33 -0.17 -3.30 20.61
N PRO A 34 0.33 -4.41 21.18
CA PRO A 34 -0.42 -5.67 21.23
C PRO A 34 -1.73 -5.52 22.02
N PRO A 35 -2.80 -6.25 21.65
CA PRO A 35 -2.90 -7.18 20.50
C PRO A 35 -3.35 -6.49 19.19
N PHE A 36 -3.39 -5.16 19.14
CA PHE A 36 -4.02 -4.41 18.04
C PHE A 36 -3.11 -4.27 16.82
N GLN A 37 -1.86 -3.85 17.03
CA GLN A 37 -0.87 -3.71 15.96
C GLN A 37 0.51 -3.90 16.56
N TYR A 38 1.28 -4.86 16.09
CA TYR A 38 2.62 -5.12 16.59
C TYR A 38 3.42 -5.93 15.58
N ARG A 39 4.74 -5.90 15.70
CA ARG A 39 5.62 -6.71 14.88
C ARG A 39 5.86 -8.08 15.52
N GLU A 40 5.55 -9.13 14.79
CA GLU A 40 5.91 -10.51 15.12
C GLU A 40 6.78 -11.09 13.99
N LYS A 41 7.98 -11.58 14.31
CA LYS A 41 8.91 -12.21 13.33
C LYS A 41 9.08 -11.38 12.05
N SER A 42 9.21 -10.06 12.21
CA SER A 42 9.36 -9.06 11.14
C SER A 42 8.09 -8.69 10.36
N GLN A 43 6.95 -9.34 10.61
CA GLN A 43 5.67 -9.00 10.00
C GLN A 43 4.80 -8.17 10.95
N MET A 44 4.10 -7.19 10.39
CA MET A 44 3.07 -6.47 11.12
C MET A 44 1.86 -7.40 11.31
N THR A 45 1.33 -7.47 12.52
CA THR A 45 0.22 -8.35 12.90
C THR A 45 -0.63 -7.70 13.98
N GLY A 46 -1.77 -8.31 14.32
CA GLY A 46 -2.72 -7.81 15.30
C GLY A 46 -4.06 -7.45 14.67
N ILE A 47 -5.05 -7.21 15.54
CA ILE A 47 -6.46 -7.07 15.14
C ILE A 47 -6.67 -5.95 14.10
N ASP A 48 -6.05 -4.78 14.28
CA ASP A 48 -6.19 -3.64 13.37
C ASP A 48 -5.54 -3.95 12.01
N VAL A 49 -4.42 -4.65 12.04
CA VAL A 49 -3.64 -5.01 10.84
C VAL A 49 -4.37 -6.06 10.02
N ASP A 50 -4.94 -7.07 10.69
CA ASP A 50 -5.67 -8.15 10.04
C ASP A 50 -7.00 -7.64 9.45
N MET A 51 -7.69 -6.74 10.16
CA MET A 51 -8.86 -6.06 9.63
C MET A 51 -8.52 -5.22 8.38
N ALA A 52 -7.43 -4.44 8.43
CA ALA A 52 -6.99 -3.66 7.28
C ALA A 52 -6.63 -4.55 6.08
N ARG A 53 -5.92 -5.66 6.30
CA ARG A 53 -5.59 -6.63 5.26
C ARG A 53 -6.83 -7.23 4.62
N GLU A 54 -7.82 -7.62 5.42
CA GLU A 54 -9.06 -8.20 4.92
C GLU A 54 -9.88 -7.19 4.09
N VAL A 55 -9.94 -5.92 4.53
CA VAL A 55 -10.56 -4.85 3.74
C VAL A 55 -9.83 -4.67 2.40
N CYS A 56 -8.50 -4.58 2.41
CA CYS A 56 -7.71 -4.41 1.19
C CYS A 56 -7.85 -5.61 0.24
N LYS A 57 -7.87 -6.83 0.80
CA LYS A 57 -8.09 -8.06 0.04
C LYS A 57 -9.44 -8.05 -0.68
N ARG A 58 -10.52 -7.60 -0.04
CA ARG A 58 -11.85 -7.46 -0.68
C ARG A 58 -11.87 -6.42 -1.79
N LEU A 59 -11.01 -5.42 -1.69
CA LEU A 59 -10.85 -4.37 -2.70
C LEU A 59 -9.84 -4.72 -3.81
N GLY A 60 -9.12 -5.84 -3.71
CA GLY A 60 -8.05 -6.20 -4.66
C GLY A 60 -6.80 -5.30 -4.55
N ILE A 61 -6.59 -4.70 -3.38
CA ILE A 61 -5.52 -3.72 -3.08
C ILE A 61 -4.46 -4.38 -2.19
N GLU A 62 -3.18 -4.05 -2.40
CA GLU A 62 -2.08 -4.52 -1.55
C GLU A 62 -1.74 -3.45 -0.49
N PRO A 63 -1.93 -3.70 0.82
CA PRO A 63 -1.59 -2.73 1.85
C PRO A 63 -0.10 -2.72 2.20
N GLU A 64 0.46 -1.52 2.34
CA GLU A 64 1.80 -1.27 2.88
C GLU A 64 1.67 -0.58 4.25
N PHE A 65 2.17 -1.23 5.30
CA PHE A 65 2.10 -0.70 6.67
C PHE A 65 3.39 0.03 7.06
N LYS A 66 3.27 1.30 7.42
CA LYS A 66 4.39 2.14 7.86
C LYS A 66 4.27 2.46 9.35
N VAL A 67 5.16 1.89 10.15
CA VAL A 67 5.17 2.11 11.60
C VAL A 67 5.83 3.45 11.92
N VAL A 68 5.05 4.38 12.50
CA VAL A 68 5.55 5.71 12.92
C VAL A 68 4.86 6.17 14.21
N PRO A 69 5.50 7.03 15.02
CA PRO A 69 4.84 7.67 16.16
C PRO A 69 3.65 8.53 15.71
N TRP A 70 2.64 8.69 16.58
CA TRP A 70 1.40 9.42 16.27
C TRP A 70 1.59 10.81 15.66
N LYS A 71 2.45 11.64 16.26
CA LYS A 71 2.74 12.99 15.74
C LYS A 71 3.21 12.95 14.28
N ARG A 72 3.99 11.92 13.92
CA ARG A 72 4.46 11.71 12.54
C ARG A 72 3.34 11.16 11.66
N ALA A 73 2.54 10.20 12.14
CA ALA A 73 1.37 9.66 11.44
C ALA A 73 0.40 10.78 11.02
N LEU A 74 0.07 11.69 11.95
CA LEU A 74 -0.77 12.86 11.67
C LEU A 74 -0.16 13.78 10.61
N LYS A 75 1.14 14.04 10.69
CA LYS A 75 1.84 14.90 9.72
C LYS A 75 1.80 14.30 8.30
N ILE A 76 2.10 13.01 8.17
CA ILE A 76 2.13 12.33 6.87
C ILE A 76 0.73 12.14 6.30
N ALA A 77 -0.29 11.91 7.15
CA ALA A 77 -1.68 11.85 6.72
C ALA A 77 -2.18 13.21 6.20
N LYS A 78 -1.91 14.31 6.92
CA LYS A 78 -2.25 15.68 6.46
C LYS A 78 -1.59 16.04 5.13
N LYS A 79 -0.40 15.48 4.86
CA LYS A 79 0.34 15.68 3.61
C LYS A 79 -0.18 14.79 2.46
N GLY A 80 -0.99 13.78 2.75
CA GLY A 80 -1.45 12.78 1.78
C GLY A 80 -0.41 11.69 1.47
N ASP A 81 0.65 11.57 2.28
CA ASP A 81 1.68 10.54 2.09
C ASP A 81 1.18 9.13 2.48
N VAL A 82 0.07 9.05 3.25
CA VAL A 82 -0.64 7.82 3.63
C VAL A 82 -2.13 8.01 3.44
N THR A 83 -2.83 6.94 3.07
CA THR A 83 -4.28 6.92 2.85
C THR A 83 -5.05 6.91 4.17
N GLY A 84 -4.47 6.35 5.22
CA GLY A 84 -5.11 6.24 6.54
C GLY A 84 -4.13 5.96 7.65
N ILE A 85 -4.63 6.12 8.88
CA ILE A 85 -3.92 5.77 10.11
C ILE A 85 -4.69 4.64 10.79
N LEU A 86 -3.96 3.60 11.22
CA LEU A 86 -4.48 2.47 11.96
C LEU A 86 -4.21 2.66 13.45
N THR A 87 -5.28 2.96 14.20
CA THR A 87 -5.40 2.76 15.65
C THR A 87 -6.82 3.18 16.08
N ALA A 88 -7.31 2.62 17.18
CA ALA A 88 -8.45 3.17 17.92
C ALA A 88 -8.05 3.90 19.22
N LEU A 89 -6.75 3.93 19.57
CA LEU A 89 -6.28 4.42 20.88
C LEU A 89 -5.06 5.33 20.75
N HIS A 90 -5.15 6.51 21.36
CA HIS A 90 -4.05 7.44 21.59
C HIS A 90 -4.03 7.73 23.10
N LYS A 91 -2.91 7.47 23.78
CA LYS A 91 -2.74 7.84 25.19
C LYS A 91 -2.49 9.34 25.35
#